data_AF-M7YL71-F1
#
_entry.id   AF-M7YL71-F1
#
_cell.length_a   1.000
_cell.length_b   1.000
_cell.length_c   1.000
_cell.angle_alpha   90.00
_cell.angle_beta   90.00
_cell.angle_gamma   90.00
#
_symmetry.space_group_name_H-M   'P 1'
#
loop_
_entity.id
_entity.type
_entity.pdbx_description
1 polymer ?
#
loop_
_entity_poly.entity_id
_entity_poly.type
_entity_poly.pdbx_seq_one_letter_code
_entity_poly.pdbx_strand_id
1 'polypeptide(L)' 'MGAPVPAKLLHGQVWQAHAHAVGNQPSGDGMRYDNWSVKAIRRKTTGTGRMRYMRHVPRRFKSNFREGTEAAPRNRAAAN' A
#
# COMPACT_ATOMS: atom_id res chain seq x y z
N MET A 1 -47.63 28.38 -35.41
CA MET A 1 -47.60 26.95 -35.77
C MET A 1 -46.28 26.72 -36.52
N GLY A 2 -45.14 26.68 -35.85
CA GLY A 2 -44.60 25.48 -35.18
C GLY A 2 -43.48 24.91 -36.07
N ALA A 3 -42.26 25.45 -35.95
CA ALA A 3 -41.11 25.00 -36.73
C ALA A 3 -40.67 23.57 -36.34
N PRO A 4 -40.11 22.78 -37.28
CA PRO A 4 -39.71 21.40 -37.01
C PRO A 4 -38.46 21.35 -36.12
N VAL A 5 -38.59 20.68 -34.98
CA VAL A 5 -37.48 20.42 -34.05
C VAL A 5 -36.64 19.27 -34.62
N PRO A 6 -35.32 19.42 -34.85
CA PRO A 6 -34.50 18.32 -35.36
C PRO A 6 -34.28 17.26 -34.25
N ALA A 7 -34.71 16.04 -34.54
CA ALA A 7 -34.42 14.84 -33.76
C ALA A 7 -32.90 14.54 -33.80
N LYS A 8 -32.15 15.10 -32.85
CA LYS A 8 -30.77 14.70 -32.61
C LYS A 8 -30.74 13.41 -31.78
N LEU A 9 -30.48 12.33 -32.50
CA LEU A 9 -29.44 11.35 -32.23
C LEU A 9 -29.46 10.68 -30.85
N LEU A 10 -29.94 9.45 -30.90
CA LEU A 10 -29.49 8.33 -30.08
C LEU A 10 -27.95 8.37 -29.90
N HIS A 11 -27.48 8.52 -28.68
CA HIS A 11 -26.28 7.83 -28.21
C HIS A 11 -26.34 7.76 -26.69
N GLY A 12 -26.91 6.67 -26.18
CA GLY A 12 -26.58 6.23 -24.84
C GLY A 12 -25.09 5.94 -24.81
N GLN A 13 -24.34 6.71 -24.02
CA GLN A 13 -23.01 6.39 -23.48
C GLN A 13 -22.56 7.57 -22.61
N VAL A 14 -23.08 7.64 -21.37
CA VAL A 14 -22.34 8.27 -20.27
C VAL A 14 -21.96 7.16 -19.30
N TRP A 15 -20.98 6.37 -19.72
CA TRP A 15 -20.19 5.51 -18.84
C TRP A 15 -18.72 5.92 -18.99
N GLN A 16 -18.40 7.16 -18.58
CA GLN A 16 -17.01 7.57 -18.38
C GLN A 16 -16.91 8.37 -17.07
N ALA A 17 -17.10 7.66 -15.96
CA ALA A 17 -16.49 8.04 -14.69
C ALA A 17 -15.73 6.82 -14.17
N HIS A 18 -14.56 6.55 -14.75
CA HIS A 18 -13.54 5.74 -14.06
C HIS A 18 -12.92 6.62 -12.96
N ALA A 19 -13.71 6.94 -11.93
CA ALA A 19 -13.21 7.51 -10.70
C ALA A 19 -12.56 6.36 -9.89
N HIS A 20 -11.28 6.08 -10.16
CA HIS A 20 -10.44 5.36 -9.19
C HIS A 20 -10.15 6.28 -8.00
N ALA A 21 -11.18 6.61 -7.22
CA ALA A 21 -11.07 7.45 -6.04
C ALA A 21 -10.70 6.61 -4.80
N VAL A 22 -9.51 6.02 -4.80
CA VAL A 22 -8.74 5.66 -3.59
C VAL A 22 -7.29 5.41 -3.99
N GLY A 23 -6.63 6.40 -4.57
CA GLY A 23 -5.23 6.27 -4.96
C GLY A 23 -4.67 7.59 -5.44
N ASN A 24 -4.00 8.30 -4.54
CA ASN A 24 -3.12 9.42 -4.89
C ASN A 24 -2.20 8.99 -6.05
N GLN A 25 -2.37 9.59 -7.23
CA GLN A 25 -1.53 9.32 -8.41
C GLN A 25 -0.08 9.74 -8.13
N PRO A 26 0.92 8.96 -8.58
CA PRO A 26 2.31 9.17 -8.19
C PRO A 26 2.88 10.38 -8.93
N SER A 27 3.08 11.47 -8.19
CA SER A 27 4.30 12.25 -8.41
C SER A 27 5.45 11.41 -7.87
N GLY A 28 6.62 11.40 -8.54
CA GLY A 28 7.73 10.47 -8.28
C GLY A 28 8.19 10.35 -6.82
N ASP A 29 7.83 11.31 -5.98
CA ASP A 29 7.97 11.24 -4.52
C ASP A 29 6.80 10.45 -3.92
N GLY A 30 7.01 9.15 -3.73
CA GLY A 30 6.03 8.13 -3.37
C GLY A 30 5.16 8.30 -2.11
N MET A 31 5.01 9.48 -1.53
CA MET A 31 3.92 9.83 -0.61
C MET A 31 3.80 11.35 -0.46
N ARG A 32 2.61 11.90 -0.73
CA ARG A 32 2.25 13.28 -0.37
C ARG A 32 1.80 13.32 1.09
N TYR A 33 2.64 13.89 1.96
CA TYR A 33 2.28 14.24 3.33
C TYR A 33 2.10 15.74 3.39
N ASP A 34 0.88 16.18 3.57
CA ASP A 34 0.64 17.57 3.85
C ASP A 34 0.58 17.77 5.38
N ASN A 35 1.24 18.81 5.90
CA ASN A 35 1.36 19.06 7.34
C ASN A 35 0.07 19.59 8.01
N TRP A 36 -1.04 19.69 7.28
CA TRP A 36 -2.30 20.20 7.83
C TRP A 36 -3.00 19.22 8.78
N SER A 37 -2.59 17.94 8.82
CA SER A 37 -3.16 16.96 9.75
C SER A 37 -2.16 15.94 10.29
N VAL A 38 -1.79 16.08 11.55
CA VAL A 38 -0.98 15.12 12.31
C VAL A 38 -1.63 13.72 12.32
N LYS A 39 -2.98 13.65 12.36
CA LYS A 39 -3.72 12.37 12.34
C LYS A 39 -3.58 11.65 10.99
N ALA A 40 -3.58 12.39 9.89
CA ALA A 40 -3.39 11.82 8.56
C ALA A 40 -1.97 11.26 8.40
N ILE A 41 -0.96 11.97 8.90
CA ILE A 41 0.43 11.51 8.97
C ILE A 41 0.50 10.20 9.78
N ARG A 42 -0.04 10.18 11.01
CA ARG A 42 0.02 9.00 11.90
C ARG A 42 -0.55 7.71 11.29
N ARG A 43 -1.57 7.82 10.43
CA ARG A 43 -2.18 6.66 9.75
C ARG A 43 -1.32 6.07 8.64
N LYS A 44 -0.40 6.87 8.09
CA LYS A 44 0.41 6.51 6.91
C LYS A 44 1.88 6.23 7.26
N THR A 45 2.35 6.59 8.46
CA THR A 45 3.75 6.38 8.86
C THR A 45 4.14 4.91 8.79
N THR A 46 5.43 4.66 8.56
CA THR A 46 6.07 3.36 8.78
C THR A 46 5.69 2.83 10.17
N GLY A 47 5.41 1.53 10.27
CA GLY A 47 4.95 0.90 11.51
C GLY A 47 3.47 0.52 11.52
N THR A 48 2.61 1.24 10.78
CA THR A 48 1.15 1.02 10.81
C THR A 48 0.70 -0.18 9.94
N GLY A 49 1.54 -0.61 8.98
CA GLY A 49 1.24 -1.73 8.07
C GLY A 49 1.94 -3.05 8.46
N ARG A 50 1.78 -4.07 7.60
CA ARG A 50 2.32 -5.44 7.83
C ARG A 50 3.85 -5.58 7.86
N MET A 51 4.59 -4.48 7.64
CA MET A 51 6.06 -4.38 7.63
C MET A 51 6.77 -5.67 7.20
N ARG A 52 6.47 -6.16 5.97
CA ARG A 52 6.81 -7.53 5.54
C ARG A 52 8.29 -7.89 5.74
N TYR A 53 9.16 -6.92 5.50
CA TYR A 53 10.59 -7.03 5.70
C TYR A 53 11.02 -6.50 7.07
N MET A 54 10.73 -5.23 7.37
CA MET A 54 11.23 -4.52 8.54
C MET A 54 10.90 -5.19 9.88
N ARG A 55 9.77 -5.90 10.00
CA ARG A 55 9.39 -6.60 11.24
C ARG A 55 10.41 -7.65 11.69
N HIS A 56 11.13 -8.24 10.72
CA HIS A 56 12.09 -9.33 10.97
C HIS A 56 13.52 -8.83 11.10
N VAL A 57 13.77 -7.58 10.70
CA VAL A 57 15.10 -6.97 10.68
C VAL A 57 15.75 -6.96 12.08
N PRO A 58 15.08 -6.58 13.19
CA PRO A 58 15.68 -6.62 14.52
C PRO A 58 16.16 -8.02 14.93
N ARG A 59 15.40 -9.06 14.56
CA ARG A 59 15.78 -10.46 14.81
C ARG A 59 17.00 -10.86 13.98
N ARG A 60 17.07 -10.43 12.72
CA ARG A 60 18.21 -10.71 11.82
C ARG A 60 19.47 -9.97 12.25
N PHE A 61 19.34 -8.75 12.80
CA PHE A 61 20.45 -8.01 13.42
C PHE A 61 21.09 -8.81 14.57
N LYS A 62 20.29 -9.40 15.46
CA LYS A 62 20.80 -10.23 16.56
C LYS A 62 21.54 -11.49 16.08
N SER A 63 21.19 -11.99 14.90
CA SER A 63 21.87 -13.13 14.28
C SER A 63 22.93 -12.71 13.25
N ASN A 64 23.40 -11.46 13.26
CA ASN A 64 24.39 -10.92 12.33
C ASN A 64 24.10 -11.23 10.86
N PHE A 65 22.81 -11.23 10.47
CA PHE A 65 22.36 -11.50 9.10
C PHE A 65 22.88 -12.82 8.50
N ARG A 66 23.08 -13.87 9.31
CA ARG A 66 23.47 -15.20 8.80
C ARG A 66 22.53 -15.68 7.69
N GLU A 67 23.12 -16.11 6.58
CA GLU A 67 22.44 -16.67 5.41
C GLU A 67 22.96 -18.10 5.14
N GLY A 68 22.11 -18.99 4.61
CA GLY A 68 22.53 -20.35 4.22
C GLY A 68 22.87 -21.31 5.36
N THR A 69 22.54 -20.98 6.62
CA THR A 69 22.84 -21.84 7.77
C THR A 69 21.59 -22.56 8.28
N GLU A 70 21.64 -23.89 8.36
CA GLU A 70 20.59 -24.68 9.01
C GLU A 70 20.84 -24.77 10.52
N ALA A 71 19.76 -24.82 11.30
CA ALA A 71 19.87 -25.00 12.74
C ALA A 71 20.26 -26.44 13.04
N ALA A 72 21.33 -26.64 13.81
CA ALA A 72 21.71 -27.97 14.26
C ALA A 72 20.57 -28.61 15.09
N PRO A 73 20.31 -29.92 14.94
CA PRO A 73 19.31 -30.61 15.74
C PRO A 73 19.64 -30.50 17.23
N ARG A 74 18.64 -30.20 18.04
CA ARG A 74 18.82 -30.07 19.50
C ARG A 74 18.88 -31.47 20.13
N ASN A 75 20.06 -31.90 20.57
CA ASN A 75 20.17 -33.09 21.42
C ASN A 75 19.56 -32.78 22.80
N ARG A 76 18.45 -33.44 23.15
CA ARG A 76 17.76 -33.29 24.46
C ARG A 76 18.59 -33.74 25.67
N ALA A 77 19.81 -34.24 25.47
CA ALA A 77 20.68 -34.76 26.52
C ALA A 77 21.45 -33.68 27.31
N ALA A 78 21.44 -32.42 26.86
CA ALA A 78 22.10 -31.31 27.56
C ALA A 78 21.08 -30.39 28.24
N ALA A 79 20.37 -30.93 29.21
CA ALA A 79 19.71 -30.16 30.27
C ALA A 79 20.23 -30.74 31.58
N ASN A 80 21.19 -30.03 32.19
CA ASN A 80 21.68 -30.31 33.54
C ASN A 80 20.86 -29.51 34.55
#